data_AF-A0A9P9HBH4-F1
#
_entry.id   AF-A0A9P9HBH4-F1
#
_cell.length_a   1.000
_cell.length_b   1.000
_cell.length_c   1.000
_cell.angle_alpha   90.00
_cell.angle_beta   90.00
_cell.angle_gamma   90.00
#
_symmetry.space_group_name_H-M   'P 1'
#
loop_
_entity.id
_entity.type
_entity.pdbx_description
1 polymer ?
#
loop_
_entity_poly.entity_id
_entity_poly.type
_entity_poly.pdbx_seq_one_letter_code
_entity_poly.pdbx_strand_id
1 'polypeptide(L)'
;MHPLYWLLNLCAAPEICSGAIIEANTSSQEPLPPSQDPWYTAPSGFESKQPGDVLRIRSAPGNLTAVIGNPSAAYHILYRTTDSRDQPSWAVTTLFIPPSFYFSHSGKAALLSYQFAYNSANLDSSPSIGLYWRMAQRERNLGIKSNADFINYMLSLGWIVNTPDFEGPKASFGVSKQAGHATLDSLRAVLGLINLHGYTEPNTAIWGYSGGSYATLAAAELQVQYAPEVKIDGTVLGGQTDNISASFDNLNKSSIAGTLIAFLLGVTSQYPEATAYLESRLVPDTKEEFLSVRHINVADAVRQFSGKDIYAYFKGGAADLQNPVLRKIYDEDVKLGYRGVPKMSMFVYKAIADQFCPVGQTDATVDRFCRGGADITYERNTVGEHVSEIENGKPRAYKWLWSVFDESYEPSTTGCRIRNVTVKVDSETQ
;
A
#
# COMPACT_ATOMS: atom_id res chain seq x y z
N MET A 1 -32.51 3.87 11.52
CA MET A 1 -31.48 3.43 10.54
C MET A 1 -30.13 3.76 11.15
N HIS A 2 -29.23 2.78 11.22
CA HIS A 2 -27.87 3.07 11.70
C HIS A 2 -27.16 3.99 10.70
N PRO A 3 -26.37 4.95 11.19
CA PRO A 3 -25.87 6.08 10.41
C PRO A 3 -25.04 5.68 9.19
N LEU A 4 -24.37 4.54 9.15
CA LEU A 4 -23.49 4.17 8.02
C LEU A 4 -24.11 3.20 7.01
N TYR A 5 -25.35 2.74 7.20
CA TYR A 5 -25.96 1.73 6.31
C TYR A 5 -26.26 2.27 4.90
N TRP A 6 -26.31 3.58 4.71
CA TRP A 6 -26.43 4.17 3.38
C TRP A 6 -25.19 3.88 2.52
N LEU A 7 -24.02 3.60 3.13
CA LEU A 7 -22.81 3.21 2.40
C LEU A 7 -23.00 1.94 1.56
N LEU A 8 -23.97 1.10 1.90
CA LEU A 8 -24.35 -0.08 1.11
C LEU A 8 -24.97 0.27 -0.25
N ASN A 9 -25.34 1.53 -0.44
CA ASN A 9 -25.97 2.06 -1.64
C ASN A 9 -25.22 3.29 -2.17
N LEU A 10 -23.88 3.36 -1.99
CA LEU A 10 -23.05 4.50 -2.44
C LEU A 10 -23.29 4.90 -3.91
N CYS A 11 -23.56 3.93 -4.79
CA CYS A 11 -23.83 4.19 -6.21
C CYS A 11 -25.26 4.67 -6.51
N ALA A 12 -26.18 4.63 -5.54
CA ALA A 12 -27.60 4.99 -5.73
C ALA A 12 -27.98 6.33 -5.06
N ALA A 13 -27.06 6.99 -4.35
CA ALA A 13 -27.31 8.26 -3.70
C ALA A 13 -27.32 9.42 -4.73
N PRO A 14 -28.46 10.10 -4.95
CA PRO A 14 -28.60 11.16 -5.95
C PRO A 14 -27.83 12.46 -5.61
N GLU A 15 -27.35 12.61 -4.37
CA GLU A 15 -26.65 13.83 -3.89
C GLU A 15 -25.16 13.89 -4.27
N ILE A 16 -24.60 12.83 -4.87
CA ILE A 16 -23.25 12.86 -5.46
C ILE A 16 -23.26 13.69 -6.77
N CYS A 17 -24.44 14.09 -7.25
CA CYS A 17 -24.65 14.77 -8.52
C CYS A 17 -24.82 16.29 -8.37
N SER A 18 -23.71 17.02 -8.26
CA SER A 18 -23.65 18.43 -8.68
C SER A 18 -22.26 18.75 -9.24
N GLY A 19 -21.88 18.03 -10.31
CA GLY A 19 -20.67 18.37 -11.06
C GLY A 19 -20.08 17.23 -11.88
N ALA A 20 -20.80 16.80 -12.92
CA ALA A 20 -20.40 15.88 -14.00
C ALA A 20 -20.46 14.36 -13.71
N ILE A 21 -21.56 13.76 -14.17
CA ILE A 21 -21.82 12.35 -14.58
C ILE A 21 -21.19 11.22 -13.74
N ILE A 22 -22.05 10.47 -13.04
CA ILE A 22 -21.78 9.09 -12.60
C ILE A 22 -22.92 8.21 -13.14
N GLU A 23 -22.67 7.49 -14.23
CA GLU A 23 -23.52 6.35 -14.57
C GLU A 23 -23.15 5.19 -13.64
N ALA A 24 -24.06 4.86 -12.72
CA ALA A 24 -24.01 3.64 -11.95
C ALA A 24 -24.39 2.46 -12.88
N ASN A 25 -23.41 1.90 -13.59
CA ASN A 25 -23.59 0.57 -14.16
C ASN A 25 -23.28 -0.46 -13.07
N THR A 26 -24.33 -1.09 -12.52
CA THR A 26 -24.21 -2.36 -11.81
C THR A 26 -23.75 -3.41 -12.82
N SER A 27 -22.44 -3.57 -12.96
CA SER A 27 -21.89 -4.53 -13.91
C SER A 27 -21.73 -5.89 -13.24
N SER A 28 -22.57 -6.85 -13.63
CA SER A 28 -22.36 -8.28 -13.41
C SER A 28 -21.24 -8.85 -14.29
N GLN A 29 -20.51 -8.01 -15.04
CA GLN A 29 -19.39 -8.45 -15.86
C GLN A 29 -18.20 -8.84 -14.98
N GLU A 30 -17.49 -9.84 -15.46
CA GLU A 30 -16.19 -10.25 -14.93
C GLU A 30 -15.23 -9.05 -14.90
N PRO A 31 -14.40 -8.90 -13.84
CA PRO A 31 -13.42 -7.83 -13.77
C PRO A 31 -12.46 -7.90 -14.97
N LEU A 32 -12.45 -6.85 -15.78
CA LEU A 32 -11.44 -6.68 -16.81
C LEU A 32 -10.12 -6.18 -16.18
N PRO A 33 -8.95 -6.56 -16.73
CA PRO A 33 -7.70 -5.93 -16.37
C PRO A 33 -7.77 -4.40 -16.61
N PRO A 34 -7.17 -3.55 -15.75
CA PRO A 34 -7.14 -2.11 -15.91
C PRO A 34 -6.68 -1.64 -17.29
N SER A 35 -5.71 -2.32 -17.91
CA SER A 35 -5.25 -2.00 -19.27
C SER A 35 -6.31 -2.20 -20.36
N GLN A 36 -7.38 -2.96 -20.07
CA GLN A 36 -8.47 -3.30 -20.99
C GLN A 36 -9.83 -2.71 -20.54
N ASP A 37 -9.88 -2.05 -19.38
CA ASP A 37 -11.09 -1.50 -18.80
C ASP A 37 -11.07 0.04 -18.91
N PRO A 38 -11.89 0.64 -19.80
CA PRO A 38 -11.98 2.11 -19.96
C PRO A 38 -12.39 2.86 -18.70
N TRP A 39 -12.90 2.15 -17.66
CA TRP A 39 -13.15 2.74 -16.37
C TRP A 39 -11.86 3.23 -15.69
N TYR A 40 -10.72 2.55 -15.90
CA TYR A 40 -9.37 2.93 -15.45
C TYR A 40 -8.74 3.98 -16.36
N THR A 41 -9.48 5.05 -16.64
CA THR A 41 -8.98 6.20 -17.39
C THR A 41 -9.54 7.46 -16.73
N ALA A 42 -8.66 8.40 -16.41
CA ALA A 42 -9.09 9.67 -15.86
C ALA A 42 -9.96 10.44 -16.88
N PRO A 43 -11.09 11.02 -16.46
CA PRO A 43 -11.94 11.82 -17.34
C PRO A 43 -11.24 13.13 -17.74
N SER A 44 -11.64 13.71 -18.87
CA SER A 44 -11.13 15.02 -19.31
C SER A 44 -11.30 16.09 -18.22
N GLY A 45 -10.26 16.88 -17.96
CA GLY A 45 -10.26 17.97 -16.99
C GLY A 45 -10.00 17.54 -15.55
N PHE A 46 -9.73 16.26 -15.29
CA PHE A 46 -9.35 15.77 -13.95
C PHE A 46 -8.11 16.49 -13.39
N GLU A 47 -7.25 17.01 -14.25
CA GLU A 47 -6.03 17.73 -13.89
C GLU A 47 -6.33 19.00 -13.08
N SER A 48 -7.51 19.58 -13.28
CA SER A 48 -8.00 20.77 -12.56
C SER A 48 -8.71 20.46 -11.24
N LYS A 49 -8.99 19.18 -10.95
CA LYS A 49 -9.61 18.72 -9.70
C LYS A 49 -8.59 18.72 -8.56
N GLN A 50 -9.09 18.76 -7.33
CA GLN A 50 -8.24 18.72 -6.14
C GLN A 50 -7.79 17.28 -5.83
N PRO A 51 -6.59 17.09 -5.25
CA PRO A 51 -6.18 15.78 -4.74
C PRO A 51 -7.24 15.22 -3.77
N GLY A 52 -7.66 13.97 -4.01
CA GLY A 52 -8.74 13.31 -3.27
C GLY A 52 -10.14 13.46 -3.87
N ASP A 53 -10.34 14.31 -4.87
CA ASP A 53 -11.63 14.41 -5.56
C ASP A 53 -11.98 13.06 -6.21
N VAL A 54 -13.19 12.58 -5.93
CA VAL A 54 -13.75 11.39 -6.60
C VAL A 54 -14.04 11.72 -8.06
N LEU A 55 -13.39 10.99 -8.97
CA LEU A 55 -13.56 11.14 -10.41
C LEU A 55 -14.62 10.17 -10.94
N ARG A 56 -14.64 8.94 -10.43
CA ARG A 56 -15.66 7.92 -10.73
C ARG A 56 -15.82 6.98 -9.54
N ILE A 57 -17.02 6.43 -9.39
CA ILE A 57 -17.30 5.34 -8.46
C ILE A 57 -18.10 4.27 -9.20
N ARG A 58 -17.83 3.00 -8.89
CA ARG A 58 -18.67 1.86 -9.28
C ARG A 58 -18.71 0.83 -8.15
N SER A 59 -19.76 0.03 -8.12
CA SER A 59 -19.69 -1.24 -7.40
C SER A 59 -18.54 -2.07 -7.96
N ALA A 60 -17.76 -2.71 -7.10
CA ALA A 60 -16.70 -3.60 -7.53
C ALA A 60 -17.30 -4.67 -8.46
N PRO A 61 -16.75 -4.86 -9.68
CA PRO A 61 -17.32 -5.77 -10.68
C PRO A 61 -17.30 -7.23 -10.23
N GLY A 62 -18.01 -8.10 -10.95
CA GLY A 62 -17.98 -9.55 -10.69
C GLY A 62 -18.38 -9.94 -9.26
N ASN A 63 -17.58 -10.80 -8.64
CA ASN A 63 -17.90 -11.47 -7.37
C ASN A 63 -16.95 -11.10 -6.21
N LEU A 64 -16.37 -9.89 -6.20
CA LEU A 64 -15.34 -9.53 -5.21
C LEU A 64 -15.80 -9.75 -3.76
N THR A 65 -17.05 -9.43 -3.46
CA THR A 65 -17.58 -9.59 -2.11
C THR A 65 -17.55 -11.05 -1.66
N ALA A 66 -17.85 -11.98 -2.56
CA ALA A 66 -17.75 -13.42 -2.30
C ALA A 66 -16.29 -13.91 -2.22
N VAL A 67 -15.39 -13.34 -3.03
CA VAL A 67 -13.95 -13.67 -2.98
C VAL A 67 -13.32 -13.25 -1.65
N ILE A 68 -13.69 -12.09 -1.13
CA ILE A 68 -13.24 -11.63 0.20
C ILE A 68 -13.98 -12.37 1.32
N GLY A 69 -15.26 -12.72 1.12
CA GLY A 69 -16.07 -13.50 2.07
C GLY A 69 -17.15 -12.68 2.77
N ASN A 70 -16.77 -11.72 3.63
CA ASN A 70 -17.73 -11.00 4.48
C ASN A 70 -18.14 -9.55 4.11
N PRO A 71 -17.62 -8.84 3.09
CA PRO A 71 -18.07 -7.46 2.85
C PRO A 71 -19.53 -7.44 2.39
N SER A 72 -20.34 -6.56 2.99
CA SER A 72 -21.71 -6.31 2.53
C SER A 72 -21.77 -5.51 1.22
N ALA A 73 -20.73 -4.72 0.96
CA ALA A 73 -20.53 -4.04 -0.30
C ALA A 73 -19.04 -3.81 -0.56
N ALA A 74 -18.67 -3.72 -1.84
CA ALA A 74 -17.35 -3.30 -2.26
C ALA A 74 -17.48 -2.32 -3.43
N TYR A 75 -16.65 -1.28 -3.45
CA TYR A 75 -16.66 -0.22 -4.46
C TYR A 75 -15.26 0.02 -4.99
N HIS A 76 -15.12 0.25 -6.30
CA HIS A 76 -13.91 0.86 -6.85
C HIS A 76 -14.15 2.37 -6.96
N ILE A 77 -13.21 3.15 -6.45
CA ILE A 77 -13.24 4.61 -6.46
C ILE A 77 -12.00 5.08 -7.21
N LEU A 78 -12.21 5.71 -8.37
CA LEU A 78 -11.16 6.43 -9.11
C LEU A 78 -11.10 7.85 -8.56
N TYR A 79 -9.93 8.28 -8.11
CA TYR A 79 -9.73 9.61 -7.52
C TYR A 79 -8.53 10.32 -8.11
N ARG A 80 -8.56 11.65 -8.09
CA ARG A 80 -7.43 12.50 -8.50
C ARG A 80 -6.34 12.42 -7.42
N THR A 81 -5.10 12.22 -7.83
CA THR A 81 -3.92 12.28 -6.94
C THR A 81 -2.77 13.06 -7.60
N THR A 82 -1.55 12.96 -7.06
CA THR A 82 -0.37 13.66 -7.54
C THR A 82 0.77 12.65 -7.73
N ASP A 83 1.43 12.66 -8.89
CA ASP A 83 2.58 11.78 -9.15
C ASP A 83 3.85 12.23 -8.40
N SER A 84 4.99 11.56 -8.62
CA SER A 84 6.23 11.89 -7.90
C SER A 84 6.95 13.13 -8.43
N ARG A 85 6.46 13.69 -9.54
CA ARG A 85 6.93 14.91 -10.20
C ARG A 85 5.99 16.09 -9.94
N ASP A 86 5.14 15.97 -8.92
CA ASP A 86 4.14 16.95 -8.52
C ASP A 86 3.14 17.30 -9.64
N GLN A 87 2.90 16.37 -10.58
CA GLN A 87 1.91 16.54 -11.65
C GLN A 87 0.58 15.86 -11.29
N PRO A 88 -0.56 16.37 -11.79
CA PRO A 88 -1.84 15.70 -11.62
C PRO A 88 -1.79 14.27 -12.16
N SER A 89 -2.27 13.35 -11.33
CA SER A 89 -2.36 11.92 -11.64
C SER A 89 -3.69 11.38 -11.10
N TRP A 90 -3.89 10.08 -11.20
CA TRP A 90 -5.06 9.40 -10.69
C TRP A 90 -4.66 8.06 -10.06
N ALA A 91 -5.47 7.57 -9.16
CA ALA A 91 -5.32 6.23 -8.60
C ALA A 91 -6.71 5.66 -8.29
N VAL A 92 -6.74 4.37 -7.98
CA VAL A 92 -7.96 3.66 -7.60
C VAL A 92 -7.81 3.18 -6.16
N THR A 93 -8.92 3.14 -5.42
CA THR A 93 -9.00 2.42 -4.15
C THR A 93 -10.21 1.51 -4.18
N THR A 94 -10.08 0.32 -3.63
CA THR A 94 -11.23 -0.51 -3.32
C THR A 94 -11.68 -0.21 -1.90
N LEU A 95 -12.95 0.11 -1.71
CA LEU A 95 -13.58 0.34 -0.40
C LEU A 95 -14.48 -0.85 -0.06
N PHE A 96 -14.24 -1.47 1.09
CA PHE A 96 -15.02 -2.59 1.61
C PHE A 96 -15.85 -2.15 2.81
N ILE A 97 -17.15 -2.48 2.76
CA ILE A 97 -18.10 -2.19 3.84
C ILE A 97 -18.34 -3.47 4.66
N PRO A 98 -18.10 -3.47 5.98
CA PRO A 98 -18.26 -4.65 6.82
C PRO A 98 -19.75 -5.02 6.99
N PRO A 99 -20.05 -6.27 7.40
CA PRO A 99 -21.43 -6.73 7.64
C PRO A 99 -22.07 -6.09 8.89
N SER A 100 -21.23 -5.64 9.81
CA SER A 100 -21.62 -4.89 11.00
C SER A 100 -20.53 -3.86 11.27
N PHE A 101 -20.89 -2.64 11.67
CA PHE A 101 -19.93 -1.60 11.99
C PHE A 101 -19.52 -1.66 13.46
N TYR A 102 -18.22 -1.55 13.72
CA TYR A 102 -17.72 -1.21 15.04
C TYR A 102 -17.80 0.30 15.27
N PHE A 103 -18.18 0.70 16.48
CA PHE A 103 -18.16 2.08 16.93
C PHE A 103 -17.42 2.19 18.27
N SER A 104 -16.58 3.21 18.42
CA SER A 104 -15.90 3.54 19.66
C SER A 104 -16.88 4.02 20.74
N HIS A 105 -16.38 4.23 21.95
CA HIS A 105 -17.15 4.81 23.06
C HIS A 105 -17.72 6.21 22.75
N SER A 106 -17.03 6.99 21.90
CA SER A 106 -17.51 8.29 21.41
C SER A 106 -18.43 8.19 20.17
N GLY A 107 -18.71 6.98 19.70
CA GLY A 107 -19.61 6.72 18.57
C GLY A 107 -18.95 6.86 17.19
N LYS A 108 -17.61 6.86 17.11
CA LYS A 108 -16.88 6.93 15.83
C LYS A 108 -16.68 5.54 15.25
N ALA A 109 -16.88 5.41 13.94
CA ALA A 109 -16.55 4.16 13.25
C ALA A 109 -15.03 3.97 13.10
N ALA A 110 -14.60 2.74 12.84
CA ALA A 110 -13.22 2.42 12.50
C ALA A 110 -13.01 2.40 10.98
N LEU A 111 -12.05 3.19 10.48
CA LEU A 111 -11.59 3.17 9.10
C LEU A 111 -10.11 2.77 9.05
N LEU A 112 -9.80 1.69 8.34
CA LEU A 112 -8.44 1.23 8.10
C LEU A 112 -8.09 1.34 6.62
N SER A 113 -7.08 2.15 6.29
CA SER A 113 -6.44 2.07 4.98
C SER A 113 -5.35 1.00 5.03
N TYR A 114 -5.52 -0.08 4.27
CA TYR A 114 -4.61 -1.22 4.28
C TYR A 114 -3.81 -1.31 2.99
N GLN A 115 -2.49 -1.13 3.11
CA GLN A 115 -1.52 -1.26 2.02
C GLN A 115 -0.81 -2.60 2.15
N PHE A 116 -1.29 -3.62 1.45
CA PHE A 116 -0.51 -4.87 1.31
C PHE A 116 0.49 -4.77 0.15
N ALA A 117 1.53 -5.60 0.20
CA ALA A 117 2.56 -5.63 -0.82
C ALA A 117 2.05 -6.28 -2.12
N TYR A 118 2.12 -5.55 -3.23
CA TYR A 118 1.90 -6.11 -4.57
C TYR A 118 3.08 -5.89 -5.53
N ASN A 119 3.98 -4.96 -5.21
CA ASN A 119 5.36 -4.90 -5.70
C ASN A 119 5.46 -5.08 -7.22
N SER A 120 4.69 -4.30 -7.98
CA SER A 120 4.41 -4.61 -9.38
C SER A 120 4.96 -3.55 -10.33
N ALA A 121 5.45 -3.99 -11.48
CA ALA A 121 5.69 -3.12 -12.63
C ALA A 121 4.60 -3.29 -13.73
N ASN A 122 3.49 -3.92 -13.35
CA ASN A 122 2.37 -4.24 -14.22
C ASN A 122 1.08 -3.64 -13.62
N LEU A 123 0.45 -2.74 -14.38
CA LEU A 123 -0.81 -2.10 -13.99
C LEU A 123 -1.92 -3.14 -13.76
N ASP A 124 -1.90 -4.25 -14.49
CA ASP A 124 -2.91 -5.30 -14.38
C ASP A 124 -2.79 -6.17 -13.13
N SER A 125 -1.77 -5.91 -12.32
CA SER A 125 -1.59 -6.53 -11.00
C SER A 125 -1.93 -5.58 -9.85
N SER A 126 -2.60 -4.46 -10.13
CA SER A 126 -3.01 -3.49 -9.09
C SER A 126 -3.98 -4.11 -8.07
N PRO A 127 -3.94 -3.72 -6.78
CA PRO A 127 -4.78 -4.26 -5.71
C PRO A 127 -6.27 -4.39 -6.04
N SER A 128 -6.86 -3.38 -6.67
CA SER A 128 -8.28 -3.33 -7.08
C SER A 128 -8.73 -4.51 -7.94
N ILE A 129 -7.78 -5.23 -8.52
CA ILE A 129 -7.96 -6.23 -9.57
C ILE A 129 -7.24 -7.52 -9.13
N GLY A 130 -6.04 -7.41 -8.58
CA GLY A 130 -5.27 -8.51 -7.98
C GLY A 130 -6.02 -9.34 -6.92
N LEU A 131 -6.95 -8.71 -6.19
CA LEU A 131 -7.78 -9.34 -5.17
C LEU A 131 -8.82 -10.34 -5.71
N TYR A 132 -9.07 -10.41 -7.01
CA TYR A 132 -9.93 -11.46 -7.57
C TYR A 132 -9.13 -12.73 -7.92
N TRP A 133 -7.79 -12.67 -7.92
CA TRP A 133 -6.92 -13.77 -8.34
C TRP A 133 -5.78 -14.02 -7.35
N ARG A 134 -4.55 -13.60 -7.70
CA ARG A 134 -3.33 -14.00 -7.00
C ARG A 134 -3.27 -13.50 -5.57
N MET A 135 -3.82 -12.32 -5.30
CA MET A 135 -3.81 -11.77 -3.93
C MET A 135 -4.89 -12.37 -3.03
N ALA A 136 -5.92 -13.00 -3.62
CA ALA A 136 -6.90 -13.81 -2.89
C ALA A 136 -6.43 -15.25 -2.62
N GLN A 137 -5.24 -15.62 -3.08
CA GLN A 137 -4.68 -16.96 -2.91
C GLN A 137 -3.49 -16.95 -1.96
N ARG A 138 -3.27 -18.07 -1.26
CA ARG A 138 -2.05 -18.31 -0.48
C ARG A 138 -0.87 -18.51 -1.42
N GLU A 139 0.22 -17.76 -1.22
CA GLU A 139 1.50 -18.04 -1.89
C GLU A 139 2.24 -19.14 -1.11
N ARG A 140 2.00 -20.39 -1.53
CA ARG A 140 2.47 -21.58 -0.81
C ARG A 140 3.99 -21.70 -0.78
N ASN A 141 4.71 -21.22 -1.78
CA ASN A 141 6.17 -21.37 -1.84
C ASN A 141 6.88 -20.48 -0.82
N LEU A 142 6.30 -19.32 -0.51
CA LEU A 142 6.82 -18.40 0.49
C LEU A 142 6.12 -18.58 1.85
N GLY A 143 4.98 -19.27 1.91
CA GLY A 143 4.19 -19.42 3.13
C GLY A 143 3.33 -18.19 3.48
N ILE A 144 3.11 -17.29 2.51
CA ILE A 144 2.31 -16.06 2.71
C ILE A 144 0.83 -16.39 2.56
N LYS A 145 0.01 -16.01 3.56
CA LYS A 145 -1.44 -16.18 3.55
C LYS A 145 -2.13 -15.21 2.59
N SER A 146 -3.39 -15.46 2.28
CA SER A 146 -4.18 -14.64 1.34
C SER A 146 -4.42 -13.23 1.90
N ASN A 147 -4.26 -12.20 1.07
CA ASN A 147 -4.67 -10.85 1.45
C ASN A 147 -6.19 -10.74 1.57
N ALA A 148 -6.96 -11.53 0.82
CA ALA A 148 -8.42 -11.60 0.97
C ALA A 148 -8.81 -12.08 2.37
N ASP A 149 -8.14 -13.12 2.91
CA ASP A 149 -8.39 -13.61 4.27
C ASP A 149 -8.08 -12.54 5.33
N PHE A 150 -7.05 -11.71 5.10
CA PHE A 150 -6.70 -10.63 6.03
C PHE A 150 -7.72 -9.51 6.02
N ILE A 151 -8.15 -9.08 4.84
CA ILE A 151 -9.22 -8.09 4.69
C ILE A 151 -10.53 -8.64 5.29
N ASN A 152 -10.83 -9.91 5.05
CA ASN A 152 -12.00 -10.58 5.63
C ASN A 152 -12.00 -10.52 7.15
N TYR A 153 -10.84 -10.80 7.78
CA TYR A 153 -10.71 -10.69 9.23
C TYR A 153 -10.90 -9.25 9.72
N MET A 154 -10.30 -8.25 9.07
CA MET A 154 -10.51 -6.83 9.41
C MET A 154 -11.99 -6.43 9.33
N LEU A 155 -12.71 -6.89 8.30
CA LEU A 155 -14.15 -6.66 8.15
C LEU A 155 -14.97 -7.36 9.23
N SER A 156 -14.54 -8.54 9.69
CA SER A 156 -15.19 -9.27 10.79
C SER A 156 -15.09 -8.54 12.13
N LEU A 157 -14.09 -7.67 12.30
CA LEU A 157 -13.97 -6.76 13.45
C LEU A 157 -14.88 -5.52 13.33
N GLY A 158 -15.61 -5.42 12.22
CA GLY A 158 -16.51 -4.31 11.90
C GLY A 158 -15.81 -3.04 11.42
N TRP A 159 -14.57 -3.16 10.96
CA TRP A 159 -13.81 -2.04 10.42
C TRP A 159 -14.17 -1.80 8.95
N ILE A 160 -14.32 -0.54 8.56
CA ILE A 160 -14.33 -0.14 7.15
C ILE A 160 -12.89 -0.25 6.64
N VAL A 161 -12.68 -0.87 5.48
CA VAL A 161 -11.34 -1.08 4.94
C VAL A 161 -11.25 -0.49 3.54
N ASN A 162 -10.24 0.33 3.28
CA ASN A 162 -9.88 0.72 1.91
C ASN A 162 -8.47 0.24 1.53
N THR A 163 -8.30 -0.22 0.30
CA THR A 163 -7.02 -0.72 -0.24
C THR A 163 -6.65 0.06 -1.50
N PRO A 164 -5.73 1.05 -1.42
CA PRO A 164 -5.38 1.87 -2.57
C PRO A 164 -4.37 1.19 -3.51
N ASP A 165 -4.54 1.41 -4.81
CA ASP A 165 -3.58 1.11 -5.88
C ASP A 165 -2.46 2.16 -5.88
N PHE A 166 -1.66 2.18 -4.82
CA PHE A 166 -0.74 3.28 -4.51
C PHE A 166 0.43 3.48 -5.52
N GLU A 167 0.71 2.52 -6.39
CA GLU A 167 1.71 2.59 -7.46
C GLU A 167 1.15 3.28 -8.71
N GLY A 168 -0.12 3.68 -8.68
CA GLY A 168 -0.75 4.53 -9.67
C GLY A 168 -0.81 3.90 -11.07
N PRO A 169 -1.05 4.73 -12.10
CA PRO A 169 -1.41 4.24 -13.44
C PRO A 169 -0.21 3.68 -14.21
N LYS A 170 0.99 3.83 -13.66
CA LYS A 170 2.25 3.37 -14.26
C LYS A 170 2.85 2.15 -13.54
N ALA A 171 2.18 1.62 -12.52
CA ALA A 171 2.72 0.57 -11.65
C ALA A 171 4.15 0.93 -11.18
N SER A 172 4.28 2.11 -10.59
CA SER A 172 5.55 2.69 -10.15
C SER A 172 6.06 2.10 -8.83
N PHE A 173 6.23 0.77 -8.75
CA PHE A 173 6.76 0.13 -7.55
C PHE A 173 8.09 0.75 -7.11
N GLY A 174 8.15 1.16 -5.84
CA GLY A 174 9.31 1.80 -5.22
C GLY A 174 9.29 3.33 -5.23
N VAL A 175 8.36 3.96 -5.94
CA VAL A 175 8.20 5.42 -5.95
C VAL A 175 7.36 5.86 -4.74
N SER A 176 8.05 6.19 -3.65
CA SER A 176 7.46 6.53 -2.35
C SER A 176 6.56 7.77 -2.37
N LYS A 177 6.95 8.86 -3.05
CA LYS A 177 6.14 10.10 -3.09
C LYS A 177 4.74 9.85 -3.65
N GLN A 178 4.66 9.25 -4.84
CA GLN A 178 3.36 8.91 -5.44
C GLN A 178 2.58 7.95 -4.55
N ALA A 179 3.23 6.93 -3.96
CA ALA A 179 2.54 5.99 -3.09
C ALA A 179 1.96 6.64 -1.83
N GLY A 180 2.67 7.60 -1.25
CA GLY A 180 2.19 8.42 -0.14
C GLY A 180 1.03 9.33 -0.55
N HIS A 181 1.16 10.06 -1.67
CA HIS A 181 0.09 10.91 -2.22
C HIS A 181 -1.18 10.11 -2.51
N ALA A 182 -1.07 8.99 -3.22
CA ALA A 182 -2.20 8.12 -3.55
C ALA A 182 -2.88 7.58 -2.29
N THR A 183 -2.09 7.14 -1.29
CA THR A 183 -2.66 6.66 -0.03
C THR A 183 -3.42 7.76 0.72
N LEU A 184 -2.86 8.96 0.86
CA LEU A 184 -3.51 10.11 1.51
C LEU A 184 -4.76 10.57 0.74
N ASP A 185 -4.68 10.63 -0.59
CA ASP A 185 -5.80 11.03 -1.43
C ASP A 185 -6.91 9.97 -1.47
N SER A 186 -6.58 8.68 -1.29
CA SER A 186 -7.58 7.64 -1.09
C SER A 186 -8.38 7.86 0.20
N LEU A 187 -7.72 8.32 1.27
CA LEU A 187 -8.39 8.69 2.51
C LEU A 187 -9.27 9.94 2.31
N ARG A 188 -8.78 10.98 1.60
CA ARG A 188 -9.61 12.14 1.24
C ARG A 188 -10.88 11.71 0.49
N ALA A 189 -10.74 10.85 -0.51
CA ALA A 189 -11.87 10.35 -1.29
C ALA A 189 -12.86 9.57 -0.41
N VAL A 190 -12.37 8.63 0.40
CA VAL A 190 -13.22 7.80 1.27
C VAL A 190 -13.87 8.60 2.39
N LEU A 191 -13.12 9.46 3.08
CA LEU A 191 -13.65 10.34 4.13
C LEU A 191 -14.64 11.36 3.56
N GLY A 192 -14.36 11.90 2.38
CA GLY A 192 -15.28 12.78 1.66
C GLY A 192 -16.62 12.09 1.38
N LEU A 193 -16.59 10.84 0.93
CA LEU A 193 -17.80 10.03 0.75
C LEU A 193 -18.49 9.76 2.10
N ILE A 194 -17.77 9.28 3.11
CA ILE A 194 -18.34 8.99 4.44
C ILE A 194 -19.00 10.24 5.03
N ASN A 195 -18.44 11.43 4.85
CA ASN A 195 -18.94 12.68 5.44
C ASN A 195 -20.13 13.31 4.68
N LEU A 196 -20.59 12.75 3.56
CA LEU A 196 -21.65 13.36 2.71
C LEU A 196 -22.95 13.69 3.46
N HIS A 197 -23.32 12.91 4.48
CA HIS A 197 -24.51 13.21 5.30
C HIS A 197 -24.16 13.66 6.74
N GLY A 198 -23.00 14.29 6.92
CA GLY A 198 -22.62 14.95 8.18
C GLY A 198 -22.31 14.00 9.32
N TYR A 199 -21.77 12.81 9.02
CA TYR A 199 -21.39 11.83 10.05
C TYR A 199 -20.15 12.26 10.83
N THR A 200 -20.04 11.75 12.04
CA THR A 200 -18.82 11.87 12.84
C THR A 200 -17.66 11.22 12.09
N GLU A 201 -16.59 11.99 11.92
CA GLU A 201 -15.36 11.51 11.31
C GLU A 201 -14.86 10.24 12.01
N PRO A 202 -14.58 9.15 11.26
CA PRO A 202 -14.16 7.89 11.84
C PRO A 202 -12.77 8.00 12.47
N ASN A 203 -12.49 7.13 13.45
CA ASN A 203 -11.12 6.89 13.87
C ASN A 203 -10.40 6.20 12.72
N THR A 204 -9.36 6.85 12.19
CA THR A 204 -8.72 6.47 10.93
C THR A 204 -7.30 6.01 11.18
N ALA A 205 -6.95 4.82 10.70
CA ALA A 205 -5.59 4.31 10.76
C ALA A 205 -5.10 3.85 9.39
N ILE A 206 -3.78 3.77 9.23
CA ILE A 206 -3.13 3.20 8.06
C ILE A 206 -2.21 2.05 8.46
N TRP A 207 -2.16 0.98 7.68
CA TRP A 207 -1.31 -0.17 7.95
C TRP A 207 -0.75 -0.76 6.66
N GLY A 208 0.56 -0.97 6.62
CA GLY A 208 1.20 -1.77 5.58
C GLY A 208 2.33 -2.66 6.06
N TYR A 209 2.57 -3.72 5.29
CA TYR A 209 3.64 -4.69 5.52
C TYR A 209 4.55 -4.82 4.30
N SER A 210 5.86 -4.96 4.50
CA SER A 210 6.84 -5.18 3.40
C SER A 210 6.73 -4.07 2.34
N GLY A 211 6.52 -4.37 1.07
CA GLY A 211 6.27 -3.35 0.04
C GLY A 211 4.98 -2.54 0.23
N GLY A 212 4.07 -2.93 1.11
CA GLY A 212 3.00 -2.04 1.55
C GLY A 212 3.47 -0.96 2.52
N SER A 213 4.48 -1.28 3.34
CA SER A 213 5.00 -0.40 4.39
C SER A 213 5.70 0.86 3.85
N TYR A 214 6.26 0.82 2.64
CA TYR A 214 6.86 2.03 2.04
C TYR A 214 5.78 3.05 1.67
N ALA A 215 4.63 2.59 1.17
CA ALA A 215 3.48 3.44 0.87
C ALA A 215 2.88 4.01 2.16
N THR A 216 2.70 3.17 3.18
CA THR A 216 2.18 3.59 4.48
C THR A 216 3.10 4.60 5.17
N LEU A 217 4.41 4.37 5.17
CA LEU A 217 5.35 5.33 5.78
C LEU A 217 5.45 6.62 4.95
N ALA A 218 5.43 6.54 3.61
CA ALA A 218 5.38 7.71 2.75
C ALA A 218 4.15 8.59 3.07
N ALA A 219 2.98 7.97 3.24
CA ALA A 219 1.77 8.67 3.63
C ALA A 219 1.91 9.34 5.00
N ALA A 220 2.42 8.62 6.00
CA ALA A 220 2.62 9.17 7.35
C ALA A 220 3.61 10.36 7.38
N GLU A 221 4.74 10.27 6.65
CA GLU A 221 5.72 11.36 6.61
C GLU A 221 5.23 12.58 5.81
N LEU A 222 4.51 12.36 4.70
CA LEU A 222 4.03 13.41 3.80
C LEU A 222 2.75 14.09 4.32
N GLN A 223 1.97 13.42 5.17
CA GLN A 223 0.70 13.94 5.70
C GLN A 223 0.85 15.39 6.21
N VAL A 224 1.94 15.70 6.93
CA VAL A 224 2.14 17.02 7.54
C VAL A 224 2.29 18.17 6.54
N GLN A 225 2.69 17.89 5.29
CA GLN A 225 2.89 18.90 4.23
C GLN A 225 1.86 18.79 3.11
N TYR A 226 1.49 17.57 2.73
CA TYR A 226 0.63 17.29 1.58
C TYR A 226 -0.85 17.22 1.92
N ALA A 227 -1.19 16.69 3.10
CA ALA A 227 -2.56 16.47 3.53
C ALA A 227 -2.76 16.72 5.04
N PRO A 228 -2.42 17.92 5.55
CA PRO A 228 -2.44 18.22 6.98
C PRO A 228 -3.84 18.12 7.59
N GLU A 229 -4.89 18.23 6.77
CA GLU A 229 -6.29 18.11 7.15
C GLU A 229 -6.77 16.66 7.26
N VAL A 230 -6.06 15.68 6.68
CA VAL A 230 -6.41 14.26 6.82
C VAL A 230 -5.97 13.78 8.19
N LYS A 231 -6.94 13.56 9.09
CA LYS A 231 -6.69 13.09 10.45
C LYS A 231 -6.41 11.58 10.44
N ILE A 232 -5.18 11.21 10.78
CA ILE A 232 -4.76 9.83 10.98
C ILE A 232 -4.50 9.64 12.47
N ASP A 233 -5.26 8.76 13.12
CA ASP A 233 -5.17 8.47 14.54
C ASP A 233 -4.06 7.45 14.86
N GLY A 234 -3.69 6.61 13.89
CA GLY A 234 -2.62 5.65 14.07
C GLY A 234 -1.99 5.13 12.77
N THR A 235 -0.72 4.79 12.83
CA THR A 235 0.02 4.17 11.73
C THR A 235 0.70 2.88 12.18
N VAL A 236 0.49 1.79 11.43
CA VAL A 236 1.19 0.52 11.66
C VAL A 236 2.13 0.21 10.50
N LEU A 237 3.40 -0.07 10.82
CA LEU A 237 4.42 -0.44 9.85
C LEU A 237 5.01 -1.80 10.22
N GLY A 238 4.83 -2.78 9.35
CA GLY A 238 5.39 -4.12 9.52
C GLY A 238 6.46 -4.43 8.47
N GLY A 239 7.56 -5.06 8.88
CA GLY A 239 8.62 -5.43 7.94
C GLY A 239 9.12 -4.23 7.13
N GLN A 240 9.25 -3.07 7.79
CA GLN A 240 9.43 -1.77 7.15
C GLN A 240 10.52 -1.80 6.07
N THR A 241 10.20 -1.18 4.93
CA THR A 241 11.07 -1.06 3.76
C THR A 241 11.45 0.41 3.55
N ASP A 242 12.55 0.84 4.17
CA ASP A 242 12.97 2.25 4.19
C ASP A 242 13.68 2.71 2.91
N ASN A 243 14.50 1.83 2.32
CA ASN A 243 15.23 2.11 1.08
C ASN A 243 15.56 0.82 0.33
N ILE A 244 14.74 0.44 -0.65
CA ILE A 244 14.96 -0.77 -1.46
C ILE A 244 16.31 -0.73 -2.20
N SER A 245 16.78 0.46 -2.61
CA SER A 245 18.07 0.60 -3.31
C SER A 245 19.28 0.21 -2.45
N ALA A 246 19.15 0.26 -1.12
CA ALA A 246 20.18 -0.21 -0.20
C ALA A 246 20.12 -1.72 0.07
N SER A 247 19.10 -2.41 -0.44
CA SER A 247 18.87 -3.85 -0.25
C SER A 247 19.08 -4.67 -1.51
N PHE A 248 19.66 -4.10 -2.58
CA PHE A 248 19.83 -4.83 -3.84
C PHE A 248 20.65 -6.11 -3.68
N ASP A 249 21.71 -6.09 -2.87
CA ASP A 249 22.53 -7.28 -2.62
C ASP A 249 21.78 -8.36 -1.82
N ASN A 250 20.87 -7.95 -0.92
CA ASN A 250 19.99 -8.86 -0.19
C ASN A 250 18.94 -9.51 -1.12
N LEU A 251 18.46 -8.76 -2.11
CA LEU A 251 17.44 -9.23 -3.06
C LEU A 251 18.04 -10.05 -4.21
N ASN A 252 19.23 -9.68 -4.68
CA ASN A 252 19.92 -10.40 -5.75
C ASN A 252 20.19 -11.85 -5.34
N LYS A 253 19.95 -12.82 -6.24
CA LYS A 253 20.08 -14.27 -5.99
C LYS A 253 19.20 -14.83 -4.87
N SER A 254 18.33 -14.01 -4.27
CA SER A 254 17.41 -14.47 -3.24
C SER A 254 16.23 -15.24 -3.83
N SER A 255 15.43 -15.87 -2.97
CA SER A 255 14.20 -16.55 -3.39
C SER A 255 13.17 -15.59 -4.02
N ILE A 256 13.29 -14.28 -3.80
CA ILE A 256 12.41 -13.22 -4.32
C ILE A 256 13.10 -12.28 -5.31
N ALA A 257 14.18 -12.71 -5.96
CA ALA A 257 14.99 -11.85 -6.84
C ALA A 257 14.19 -11.16 -7.97
N GLY A 258 13.05 -11.74 -8.40
CA GLY A 258 12.13 -11.08 -9.34
C GLY A 258 11.54 -9.74 -8.85
N THR A 259 11.44 -9.54 -7.53
CA THR A 259 11.02 -8.26 -6.95
C THR A 259 12.03 -7.13 -7.23
N LEU A 260 13.32 -7.45 -7.36
CA LEU A 260 14.33 -6.44 -7.75
C LEU A 260 14.10 -5.96 -9.19
N ILE A 261 13.71 -6.84 -10.10
CA ILE A 261 13.35 -6.45 -11.47
C ILE A 261 12.10 -5.57 -11.46
N ALA A 262 11.04 -5.98 -10.74
CA ALA A 262 9.83 -5.19 -10.61
C ALA A 262 10.13 -3.78 -10.05
N PHE A 263 10.99 -3.69 -9.03
CA PHE A 263 11.43 -2.41 -8.48
C PHE A 263 12.15 -1.56 -9.52
N LEU A 264 13.12 -2.12 -10.24
CA LEU A 264 13.90 -1.36 -11.23
C LEU A 264 13.03 -0.84 -12.37
N LEU A 265 12.05 -1.61 -12.82
CA LEU A 265 11.08 -1.19 -13.84
C LEU A 265 10.09 -0.15 -13.31
N GLY A 266 9.59 -0.35 -12.08
CA GLY A 266 8.62 0.55 -11.44
C GLY A 266 9.22 1.90 -11.09
N VAL A 267 10.40 1.93 -10.48
CA VAL A 267 11.05 3.14 -9.99
C VAL A 267 11.43 4.11 -11.13
N THR A 268 11.70 3.59 -12.33
CA THR A 268 12.01 4.44 -13.49
C THR A 268 10.78 4.83 -14.31
N SER A 269 9.60 4.26 -14.04
CA SER A 269 8.40 4.43 -14.87
C SER A 269 7.91 5.88 -15.03
N GLN A 270 8.25 6.75 -14.08
CA GLN A 270 7.92 8.19 -14.14
C GLN A 270 9.00 9.06 -14.79
N TYR A 271 10.13 8.44 -15.15
CA TYR A 271 11.35 9.10 -15.61
C TYR A 271 11.81 8.47 -16.94
N PRO A 272 11.33 8.97 -18.09
CA PRO A 272 11.67 8.42 -19.41
C PRO A 272 13.18 8.29 -19.64
N GLU A 273 13.97 9.26 -19.16
CA GLU A 273 15.42 9.28 -19.21
C GLU A 273 16.07 8.13 -18.43
N ALA A 274 15.52 7.80 -17.26
CA ALA A 274 16.03 6.72 -16.43
C ALA A 274 15.59 5.35 -16.96
N THR A 275 14.37 5.26 -17.50
CA THR A 275 13.91 4.05 -18.20
C THR A 275 14.78 3.76 -19.42
N ALA A 276 15.04 4.77 -20.25
CA ALA A 276 15.92 4.64 -21.41
C ALA A 276 17.34 4.23 -21.00
N TYR A 277 17.87 4.81 -19.93
CA TYR A 277 19.17 4.41 -19.38
C TYR A 277 19.15 2.94 -18.92
N LEU A 278 18.22 2.55 -18.04
CA LEU A 278 18.12 1.18 -17.51
C LEU A 278 18.08 0.15 -18.65
N GLU A 279 17.21 0.37 -19.64
CA GLU A 279 17.07 -0.54 -20.78
C GLU A 279 18.27 -0.55 -21.72
N SER A 280 19.00 0.57 -21.86
CA SER A 280 20.24 0.62 -22.64
C SER A 280 21.36 -0.24 -22.02
N ARG A 281 21.27 -0.49 -20.71
CA ARG A 281 22.23 -1.28 -19.94
C ARG A 281 21.90 -2.77 -19.92
N LEU A 282 20.70 -3.18 -20.31
CA LEU A 282 20.33 -4.60 -20.37
C LEU A 282 21.18 -5.35 -21.41
N VAL A 283 21.58 -6.58 -21.06
CA VAL A 283 22.23 -7.52 -21.98
C VAL A 283 21.22 -7.95 -23.04
N PRO A 284 21.52 -7.86 -24.36
CA PRO A 284 20.54 -8.12 -25.41
C PRO A 284 19.84 -9.48 -25.30
N ASP A 285 20.58 -10.54 -24.99
CA ASP A 285 20.06 -11.92 -24.95
C ASP A 285 19.06 -12.16 -23.81
N THR A 286 19.14 -11.39 -22.73
CA THR A 286 18.28 -11.55 -21.53
C THR A 286 17.31 -10.38 -21.35
N LYS A 287 17.36 -9.39 -22.24
CA LYS A 287 16.53 -8.17 -22.16
C LYS A 287 15.03 -8.48 -22.15
N GLU A 288 14.56 -9.32 -23.07
CA GLU A 288 13.13 -9.64 -23.17
C GLU A 288 12.63 -10.40 -21.94
N GLU A 289 13.47 -11.29 -21.38
CA GLU A 289 13.14 -11.94 -20.12
C GLU A 289 13.01 -10.92 -19.00
N PHE A 290 13.97 -10.00 -18.83
CA PHE A 290 13.89 -8.94 -17.81
C PHE A 290 12.63 -8.08 -17.97
N LEU A 291 12.30 -7.69 -19.20
CA LEU A 291 11.14 -6.85 -19.50
C LEU A 291 9.79 -7.58 -19.34
N SER A 292 9.77 -8.92 -19.34
CA SER A 292 8.54 -9.70 -19.18
C SER A 292 7.83 -9.42 -17.84
N VAL A 293 8.56 -8.92 -16.84
CA VAL A 293 8.02 -8.52 -15.54
C VAL A 293 6.97 -7.40 -15.65
N ARG A 294 6.95 -6.61 -16.73
CA ARG A 294 5.87 -5.63 -16.99
C ARG A 294 4.52 -6.27 -17.33
N HIS A 295 4.48 -7.58 -17.58
CA HIS A 295 3.30 -8.28 -18.06
C HIS A 295 2.82 -9.40 -17.13
N ILE A 296 3.47 -9.57 -15.98
CA ILE A 296 3.14 -10.61 -15.00
C ILE A 296 3.01 -10.00 -13.60
N ASN A 297 2.34 -10.72 -12.70
CA ASN A 297 2.26 -10.32 -11.28
C ASN A 297 3.55 -10.68 -10.54
N VAL A 298 3.74 -10.08 -9.35
CA VAL A 298 4.96 -10.31 -8.56
C VAL A 298 5.18 -11.77 -8.17
N ALA A 299 4.13 -12.55 -7.92
CA ALA A 299 4.29 -13.96 -7.56
C ALA A 299 4.87 -14.79 -8.72
N ASP A 300 4.42 -14.52 -9.94
CA ASP A 300 4.96 -15.14 -11.14
C ASP A 300 6.38 -14.63 -11.45
N ALA A 301 6.68 -13.34 -11.24
CA ALA A 301 8.04 -12.81 -11.35
C ALA A 301 8.98 -13.46 -10.32
N VAL A 302 8.56 -13.58 -9.05
CA VAL A 302 9.33 -14.28 -8.02
C VAL A 302 9.60 -15.72 -8.42
N ARG A 303 8.60 -16.44 -8.96
CA ARG A 303 8.78 -17.81 -9.44
C ARG A 303 9.77 -17.91 -10.61
N GLN A 304 9.66 -17.00 -11.58
CA GLN A 304 10.50 -17.00 -12.78
C GLN A 304 11.97 -16.66 -12.48
N PHE A 305 12.22 -15.78 -11.53
CA PHE A 305 13.56 -15.24 -11.24
C PHE A 305 14.16 -15.72 -9.92
N SER A 306 13.49 -16.62 -9.19
CA SER A 306 13.98 -17.16 -7.91
C SER A 306 15.42 -17.68 -8.04
N GLY A 307 16.33 -17.18 -7.18
CA GLY A 307 17.74 -17.59 -7.16
C GLY A 307 18.61 -17.02 -8.28
N LYS A 308 18.05 -16.29 -9.26
CA LYS A 308 18.83 -15.75 -10.38
C LYS A 308 19.69 -14.55 -9.97
N ASP A 309 20.85 -14.43 -10.62
CA ASP A 309 21.71 -13.24 -10.53
C ASP A 309 21.13 -12.12 -11.41
N ILE A 310 20.39 -11.20 -10.80
CA ILE A 310 19.78 -10.06 -11.48
C ILE A 310 20.84 -9.12 -12.05
N TYR A 311 22.02 -9.04 -11.44
CA TYR A 311 23.11 -8.24 -11.98
C TYR A 311 23.63 -8.77 -13.32
N ALA A 312 23.48 -10.07 -13.60
CA ALA A 312 23.87 -10.66 -14.88
C ALA A 312 23.00 -10.19 -16.06
N TYR A 313 21.85 -9.54 -15.80
CA TYR A 313 21.02 -8.92 -16.83
C TYR A 313 21.58 -7.58 -17.32
N PHE A 314 22.61 -7.03 -16.68
CA PHE A 314 23.21 -5.73 -17.02
C PHE A 314 24.63 -5.87 -17.59
N LYS A 315 24.94 -5.10 -18.63
CA LYS A 315 26.24 -5.09 -19.33
C LYS A 315 27.41 -4.81 -18.38
N GLY A 316 27.22 -3.89 -17.44
CA GLY A 316 28.20 -3.52 -16.40
C GLY A 316 27.89 -4.13 -15.03
N GLY A 317 26.99 -5.11 -14.94
CA GLY A 317 26.58 -5.72 -13.67
C GLY A 317 25.98 -4.70 -12.69
N ALA A 318 26.26 -4.89 -11.40
CA ALA A 318 25.77 -4.02 -10.32
C ALA A 318 26.16 -2.54 -10.49
N ALA A 319 27.29 -2.24 -11.16
CA ALA A 319 27.76 -0.87 -11.35
C ALA A 319 26.79 -0.03 -12.20
N ASP A 320 26.07 -0.66 -13.14
CA ASP A 320 25.08 0.03 -13.97
C ASP A 320 23.92 0.59 -13.14
N LEU A 321 23.59 -0.07 -12.03
CA LEU A 321 22.53 0.34 -11.09
C LEU A 321 22.98 1.47 -10.14
N GLN A 322 24.28 1.79 -10.12
CA GLN A 322 24.84 2.90 -9.31
C GLN A 322 25.00 4.19 -10.12
N ASN A 323 24.50 4.23 -11.35
CA ASN A 323 24.58 5.40 -12.20
C ASN A 323 23.88 6.62 -11.59
N PRO A 324 24.44 7.84 -11.76
CA PRO A 324 23.83 9.06 -11.24
C PRO A 324 22.35 9.26 -11.60
N VAL A 325 21.93 8.84 -12.81
CA VAL A 325 20.53 9.02 -13.24
C VAL A 325 19.57 8.18 -12.39
N LEU A 326 19.98 6.98 -11.97
CA LEU A 326 19.19 6.11 -11.11
C LEU A 326 19.32 6.51 -9.63
N ARG A 327 20.53 6.83 -9.18
CA ARG A 327 20.79 7.28 -7.81
C ARG A 327 19.99 8.51 -7.43
N LYS A 328 19.85 9.47 -8.34
CA LYS A 328 19.00 10.63 -8.13
C LYS A 328 17.56 10.23 -7.77
N ILE A 329 16.98 9.29 -8.51
CA ILE A 329 15.62 8.78 -8.24
C ILE A 329 15.59 8.03 -6.90
N TYR A 330 16.60 7.22 -6.59
CA TYR A 330 16.67 6.53 -5.32
C TYR A 330 16.68 7.50 -4.13
N ASP A 331 17.43 8.58 -4.25
CA ASP A 331 17.53 9.61 -3.23
C ASP A 331 16.25 10.44 -3.10
N GLU A 332 15.65 10.83 -4.22
CA GLU A 332 14.51 11.74 -4.26
C GLU A 332 13.17 11.07 -4.06
N ASP A 333 13.01 9.81 -4.49
CA ASP A 333 11.73 9.13 -4.63
C ASP A 333 11.67 7.73 -4.01
N VAL A 334 12.77 7.11 -3.59
CA VAL A 334 12.73 5.78 -2.93
C VAL A 334 12.98 5.89 -1.44
N LYS A 335 14.00 6.63 -1.02
CA LYS A 335 14.36 6.77 0.39
C LYS A 335 13.24 7.40 1.20
N LEU A 336 12.96 6.81 2.36
CA LEU A 336 11.98 7.29 3.34
C LEU A 336 12.65 7.87 4.59
N GLY A 337 11.87 8.62 5.35
CA GLY A 337 12.28 9.18 6.62
C GLY A 337 12.92 10.55 6.52
N TYR A 338 12.71 11.29 5.43
CA TYR A 338 13.37 12.59 5.20
C TYR A 338 12.41 13.72 4.80
N ARG A 339 11.10 13.43 4.59
CA ARG A 339 10.13 14.40 4.05
C ARG A 339 9.17 14.98 5.08
N GLY A 340 9.37 14.67 6.36
CA GLY A 340 8.54 15.15 7.46
C GLY A 340 8.73 14.28 8.70
N VAL A 341 8.21 14.72 9.84
CA VAL A 341 8.09 13.88 11.04
C VAL A 341 6.61 13.57 11.24
N PRO A 342 6.20 12.28 11.20
CA PRO A 342 4.83 11.88 11.47
C PRO A 342 4.32 12.43 12.82
N LYS A 343 3.11 13.01 12.83
CA LYS A 343 2.47 13.55 14.05
C LYS A 343 1.55 12.57 14.76
N MET A 344 1.05 11.58 14.02
CA MET A 344 0.23 10.50 14.53
C MET A 344 1.08 9.46 15.28
N SER A 345 0.47 8.73 16.20
CA SER A 345 1.15 7.64 16.91
C SER A 345 1.46 6.49 15.94
N MET A 346 2.61 5.84 16.12
CA MET A 346 3.06 4.77 15.24
C MET A 346 3.40 3.50 16.01
N PHE A 347 2.98 2.36 15.47
CA PHE A 347 3.46 1.05 15.88
C PHE A 347 4.28 0.42 14.76
N VAL A 348 5.56 0.20 15.02
CA VAL A 348 6.50 -0.42 14.09
C VAL A 348 6.84 -1.81 14.60
N TYR A 349 6.82 -2.81 13.72
CA TYR A 349 7.26 -4.16 14.06
C TYR A 349 8.10 -4.78 12.94
N LYS A 350 9.19 -5.45 13.32
CA LYS A 350 10.14 -6.02 12.35
C LYS A 350 10.94 -7.16 12.96
N ALA A 351 11.19 -8.21 12.18
CA ALA A 351 12.16 -9.23 12.56
C ALA A 351 13.58 -8.67 12.50
N ILE A 352 14.38 -8.96 13.53
CA ILE A 352 15.80 -8.57 13.57
C ILE A 352 16.57 -9.27 12.44
N ALA A 353 16.23 -10.54 12.15
CA ALA A 353 16.85 -11.35 11.10
C ALA A 353 16.15 -11.22 9.73
N ASP A 354 15.45 -10.11 9.48
CA ASP A 354 14.88 -9.81 8.16
C ASP A 354 15.97 -9.84 7.07
N GLN A 355 15.90 -10.85 6.20
CA GLN A 355 16.93 -11.15 5.21
C GLN A 355 16.83 -10.28 3.95
N PHE A 356 15.67 -9.67 3.69
CA PHE A 356 15.41 -8.89 2.48
C PHE A 356 15.53 -7.39 2.74
N CYS A 357 15.07 -6.95 3.91
CA CYS A 357 15.07 -5.55 4.32
C CYS A 357 15.77 -5.46 5.69
N PRO A 358 17.10 -5.27 5.74
CA PRO A 358 17.85 -5.30 7.00
C PRO A 358 17.31 -4.34 8.06
N VAL A 359 17.18 -4.83 9.30
CA VAL A 359 16.61 -4.08 10.45
C VAL A 359 17.29 -2.74 10.71
N GLY A 360 18.60 -2.63 10.43
CA GLY A 360 19.37 -1.40 10.65
C GLY A 360 18.87 -0.19 9.85
N GLN A 361 18.21 -0.41 8.69
CA GLN A 361 17.59 0.69 7.95
C GLN A 361 16.40 1.28 8.71
N THR A 362 15.53 0.41 9.25
CA THR A 362 14.37 0.81 10.04
C THR A 362 14.80 1.43 11.38
N ASP A 363 15.83 0.86 12.03
CA ASP A 363 16.42 1.44 13.24
C ASP A 363 16.83 2.91 13.00
N ALA A 364 17.51 3.19 11.87
CA ALA A 364 17.97 4.54 11.53
C ALA A 364 16.81 5.51 11.21
N THR A 365 15.76 5.04 10.54
CA THR A 365 14.56 5.85 10.26
C THR A 365 13.79 6.18 11.55
N VAL A 366 13.54 5.17 12.39
CA VAL A 366 12.86 5.36 13.68
C VAL A 366 13.64 6.33 14.56
N ASP A 367 14.95 6.13 14.72
CA ASP A 367 15.82 7.03 15.49
C ASP A 367 15.75 8.49 14.99
N ARG A 368 15.69 8.70 13.67
CA ARG A 368 15.54 10.04 13.09
C ARG A 368 14.19 10.67 13.43
N PHE A 369 13.09 9.94 13.32
CA PHE A 369 11.77 10.46 13.72
C PHE A 369 11.65 10.70 15.21
N CYS A 370 12.24 9.84 16.04
CA CYS A 370 12.27 10.00 17.49
C CYS A 370 13.02 11.27 17.90
N ARG A 371 14.16 11.58 17.27
CA ARG A 371 14.83 12.88 17.43
C ARG A 371 13.98 14.06 16.97
N GLY A 372 13.09 13.83 16.01
CA GLY A 372 12.11 14.80 15.54
C GLY A 372 10.85 14.94 16.41
N GLY A 373 10.72 14.15 17.48
CA GLY A 373 9.58 14.20 18.41
C GLY A 373 8.39 13.30 18.07
N ALA A 374 8.54 12.32 17.18
CA ALA A 374 7.47 11.36 16.88
C ALA A 374 7.14 10.45 18.10
N ASP A 375 5.88 9.99 18.19
CA ASP A 375 5.46 8.93 19.11
C ASP A 375 5.51 7.58 18.39
N ILE A 376 6.57 6.80 18.63
CA ILE A 376 6.76 5.49 18.01
C ILE A 376 6.93 4.41 19.06
N THR A 377 6.10 3.38 19.02
CA THR A 377 6.37 2.10 19.67
C THR A 377 6.97 1.15 18.64
N TYR A 378 8.26 0.83 18.77
CA TYR A 378 8.98 -0.05 17.84
C TYR A 378 9.37 -1.37 18.52
N GLU A 379 8.83 -2.47 17.99
CA GLU A 379 9.10 -3.82 18.46
C GLU A 379 9.94 -4.63 17.46
N ARG A 380 11.14 -4.98 17.90
CA ARG A 380 12.11 -5.77 17.12
C ARG A 380 12.01 -7.22 17.54
N ASN A 381 11.49 -8.08 16.68
CA ASN A 381 11.28 -9.49 17.01
C ASN A 381 12.59 -10.28 16.85
N THR A 382 12.99 -10.98 17.90
CA THR A 382 14.20 -11.81 17.94
C THR A 382 14.00 -13.17 17.25
N VAL A 383 12.76 -13.51 16.89
CA VAL A 383 12.40 -14.77 16.24
C VAL A 383 11.81 -14.51 14.87
N GLY A 384 12.19 -15.35 13.91
CA GLY A 384 11.69 -15.28 12.54
C GLY A 384 12.50 -14.35 11.66
N GLU A 385 11.98 -14.17 10.46
CA GLU A 385 12.59 -13.47 9.34
C GLU A 385 11.49 -12.63 8.65
N HIS A 386 11.74 -12.10 7.45
CA HIS A 386 10.80 -11.20 6.77
C HIS A 386 9.41 -11.80 6.57
N VAL A 387 9.31 -13.07 6.17
CA VAL A 387 8.01 -13.68 5.86
C VAL A 387 7.27 -14.15 7.12
N SER A 388 7.98 -14.76 8.08
CA SER A 388 7.34 -15.21 9.33
C SER A 388 6.89 -14.04 10.21
N GLU A 389 7.51 -12.86 10.10
CA GLU A 389 7.06 -11.67 10.84
C GLU A 389 5.71 -11.12 10.37
N ILE A 390 5.23 -11.49 9.16
CA ILE A 390 3.84 -11.23 8.73
C ILE A 390 2.87 -11.79 9.77
N GLU A 391 3.09 -13.05 10.19
CA GLU A 391 2.21 -13.73 11.14
C GLU A 391 2.59 -13.43 12.60
N ASN A 392 3.88 -13.37 12.94
CA ASN A 392 4.33 -13.12 14.31
C ASN A 392 3.95 -11.71 14.82
N GLY A 393 3.95 -10.71 13.94
CA GLY A 393 3.60 -9.34 14.29
C GLY A 393 2.12 -9.02 14.25
N LYS A 394 1.35 -9.77 13.47
CA LYS A 394 -0.06 -9.50 13.19
C LYS A 394 -0.95 -9.39 14.46
N PRO A 395 -0.90 -10.30 15.45
CA PRO A 395 -1.69 -10.14 16.67
C PRO A 395 -1.39 -8.85 17.44
N ARG A 396 -0.13 -8.41 17.44
CA ARG A 396 0.31 -7.18 18.12
C ARG A 396 -0.15 -5.94 17.37
N ALA A 397 -0.06 -5.97 16.03
CA ALA A 397 -0.59 -4.92 15.16
C ALA A 397 -2.11 -4.75 15.34
N TYR A 398 -2.88 -5.85 15.34
CA TYR A 398 -4.32 -5.79 15.60
C TYR A 398 -4.66 -5.26 16.98
N LYS A 399 -3.96 -5.72 18.02
CA LYS A 399 -4.15 -5.21 19.38
C LYS A 399 -3.92 -3.70 19.47
N TRP A 400 -2.87 -3.21 18.82
CA TRP A 400 -2.54 -1.79 18.80
C TRP A 400 -3.58 -0.98 18.00
N LEU A 401 -3.96 -1.44 16.80
CA LEU A 401 -5.03 -0.81 16.01
C LEU A 401 -6.36 -0.78 16.76
N TRP A 402 -6.70 -1.85 17.46
CA TRP A 402 -7.89 -1.88 18.29
C TRP A 402 -7.87 -0.77 19.34
N SER A 403 -6.74 -0.54 20.01
CA SER A 403 -6.61 0.57 20.98
C SER A 403 -6.73 1.96 20.33
N VAL A 404 -6.36 2.10 19.06
CA VAL A 404 -6.59 3.35 18.30
C VAL A 404 -8.07 3.53 17.99
N PHE A 405 -8.73 2.48 17.51
CA PHE A 405 -10.13 2.55 17.12
C PHE A 405 -11.11 2.63 18.30
N ASP A 406 -10.79 2.01 19.44
CA ASP A 406 -11.62 2.05 20.65
C ASP A 406 -11.37 3.27 21.55
N GLU A 407 -10.40 4.11 21.16
CA GLU A 407 -9.95 5.34 21.85
C GLU A 407 -9.27 5.10 23.21
N SER A 408 -8.74 3.91 23.46
CA SER A 408 -7.97 3.56 24.66
C SER A 408 -6.46 3.74 24.52
N TYR A 409 -5.95 3.98 23.31
CA TYR A 409 -4.53 4.23 23.11
C TYR A 409 -4.11 5.55 23.75
N GLU A 410 -3.20 5.47 24.72
CA GLU A 410 -2.58 6.63 25.34
C GLU A 410 -1.20 6.90 24.70
N PRO A 411 -1.02 8.05 24.02
CA PRO A 411 0.27 8.44 23.48
C PRO A 411 1.34 8.50 24.57
N SER A 412 2.57 8.13 24.19
CA SER A 412 3.69 8.14 25.13
C SER A 412 4.05 9.56 25.56
N THR A 413 4.06 9.85 26.87
CA THR A 413 4.57 11.13 27.40
C THR A 413 6.10 11.24 27.31
N THR A 414 6.80 10.11 27.12
CA THR A 414 8.27 10.04 27.07
C THR A 414 8.82 9.90 25.63
N GLY A 415 7.97 10.05 24.61
CA GLY A 415 8.33 9.84 23.21
C GLY A 415 8.51 8.36 22.87
N CYS A 416 9.39 8.06 21.91
CA CYS A 416 9.57 6.72 21.36
C CYS A 416 9.94 5.63 22.37
N ARG A 417 9.38 4.43 22.16
CA ARG A 417 9.64 3.21 22.93
C ARG A 417 10.15 2.11 22.00
N ILE A 418 11.43 1.78 22.08
CA ILE A 418 12.05 0.72 21.27
C ILE A 418 12.34 -0.47 22.17
N ARG A 419 11.87 -1.66 21.80
CA ARG A 419 12.11 -2.89 22.56
C ARG A 419 12.30 -4.10 21.66
N ASN A 420 13.10 -5.05 22.14
CA ASN A 420 13.14 -6.38 21.56
C ASN A 420 12.01 -7.22 22.15
N VAL A 421 11.36 -8.03 21.32
CA VAL A 421 10.33 -8.99 21.71
C VAL A 421 10.68 -10.37 21.18
N THR A 422 10.14 -11.42 21.78
CA THR A 422 10.33 -12.80 21.35
C THR A 422 8.96 -13.41 21.11
N VAL A 423 8.49 -13.34 19.86
CA VAL A 423 7.14 -13.79 19.50
C VAL A 423 7.22 -14.75 18.33
N LYS A 424 6.63 -15.93 18.51
CA LYS A 424 6.44 -16.94 17.47
C LYS A 424 4.98 -17.35 17.46
N VAL A 425 4.32 -17.20 16.32
CA VAL A 425 2.94 -17.65 16.10
C VAL A 425 3.01 -18.92 15.25
N ASP A 426 2.40 -20.00 15.73
CA ASP A 426 2.36 -21.26 14.98
C ASP A 426 1.41 -21.12 13.78
N SER A 427 2.00 -21.09 12.58
CA SER A 427 1.27 -20.79 11.34
C SER A 427 0.30 -21.89 10.88
N GLU A 428 0.29 -23.06 11.53
CA GLU A 428 -0.53 -24.23 11.16
C GLU A 428 -1.93 -24.25 11.81
N THR A 429 -2.23 -23.38 12.77
CA THR A 429 -3.49 -23.45 13.56
C THR A 429 -4.46 -22.28 13.37
N GLN A 430 -4.27 -21.41 12.36
CA GLN A 430 -5.19 -20.30 12.07
C GLN A 430 -5.51 -20.15 10.59
#